data_AF-A0A8J8IVB8-F1
#
_entry.id   AF-A0A8J8IVB8-F1
#
_cell.length_a   1.000
_cell.length_b   1.000
_cell.length_c   1.000
_cell.angle_alpha   90.00
_cell.angle_beta   90.00
_cell.angle_gamma   90.00
#
_symmetry.space_group_name_H-M   'P 1'
#
loop_
_entity.id
_entity.type
_entity.pdbx_description
1 polymer ?
#
loop_
_entity_poly.entity_id
_entity_poly.type
_entity_poly.pdbx_seq_one_letter_code
_entity_poly.pdbx_strand_id
1 'polypeptide(L)'
;MDKVEIYGITCGKEGIIKMFEKIIQYGLVDIDVENRASLVDDMLKSSEDKLRYAIQKLEENDVNTARFVIKGDVGVLIVKIEDIITIRATIKEYKKFIEDFKLVTD
;
A
#
# COMPACT_ATOMS: atom_id res chain seq x y z
N MET A 1 -13.14 11.37 18.75
CA MET A 1 -11.94 11.46 17.89
C MET A 1 -11.53 10.05 17.57
N ASP A 2 -11.67 9.61 16.32
CA ASP A 2 -11.12 8.33 15.90
C ASP A 2 -9.59 8.40 16.04
N LYS A 3 -9.03 7.49 16.83
CA LYS A 3 -7.59 7.41 17.05
C LYS A 3 -6.96 6.91 15.74
N VAL A 4 -6.09 7.72 15.14
CA VAL A 4 -5.27 7.32 14.01
C VAL A 4 -3.99 6.72 14.56
N GLU A 5 -3.68 5.48 14.18
CA GLU A 5 -2.43 4.81 14.54
C GLU A 5 -1.59 4.65 13.28
N ILE A 6 -0.30 4.98 13.38
CA ILE A 6 0.65 4.93 12.26
C ILE A 6 1.75 3.94 12.61
N TYR A 7 2.04 3.07 11.65
CA TYR A 7 3.05 2.03 11.75
C TYR A 7 4.12 2.26 10.69
N GLY A 8 5.36 2.14 11.13
CA GLY A 8 6.53 2.08 10.27
C GLY A 8 6.65 0.72 9.59
N ILE A 9 7.14 0.75 8.36
CA ILE A 9 7.49 -0.44 7.60
C ILE A 9 9.00 -0.64 7.68
N THR A 10 9.42 -1.74 8.29
CA THR A 10 10.82 -2.03 8.58
C THR A 10 11.51 -2.85 7.48
N CYS A 11 10.74 -3.41 6.55
CA CYS A 11 11.28 -4.15 5.42
C CYS A 11 11.65 -3.22 4.26
N GLY A 12 12.68 -3.61 3.50
CA GLY A 12 13.06 -2.92 2.27
C GLY A 12 12.06 -3.15 1.13
N LYS A 13 12.39 -2.62 -0.04
CA LYS A 13 11.56 -2.68 -1.27
C LYS A 13 10.98 -4.07 -1.56
N GLU A 14 11.78 -5.14 -1.48
CA GLU A 14 11.30 -6.51 -1.69
C GLU A 14 10.19 -6.93 -0.71
N GLY A 15 10.32 -6.51 0.55
CA GLY A 15 9.31 -6.79 1.56
C GLY A 15 8.01 -6.03 1.30
N ILE A 16 8.11 -4.81 0.78
CA ILE A 16 6.94 -4.01 0.37
C ILE A 16 6.26 -4.64 -0.84
N ILE A 17 7.01 -5.09 -1.85
CA ILE A 17 6.45 -5.82 -3.00
C ILE A 17 5.67 -7.05 -2.52
N LYS A 18 6.28 -7.84 -1.62
CA LYS A 18 5.63 -9.01 -1.03
C LYS A 18 4.36 -8.69 -0.23
N MET A 19 4.29 -7.51 0.39
CA MET A 19 3.05 -7.03 1.02
C MET A 19 1.94 -6.84 -0.02
N PHE A 20 2.24 -6.19 -1.14
CA PHE A 20 1.28 -5.99 -2.23
C PHE A 20 0.86 -7.29 -2.91
N GLU A 21 1.79 -8.22 -3.16
CA GLU A 21 1.47 -9.54 -3.72
C GLU A 21 0.45 -10.32 -2.86
N LYS A 22 0.52 -10.15 -1.53
CA LYS A 22 -0.37 -10.85 -0.59
C LYS A 22 -1.57 -10.02 -0.16
N ILE A 23 -1.69 -8.77 -0.57
CA ILE A 23 -2.61 -7.81 0.05
C ILE A 23 -4.09 -8.22 -0.07
N ILE A 24 -4.44 -8.92 -1.15
CA ILE A 24 -5.80 -9.45 -1.39
C ILE A 24 -6.22 -10.42 -0.27
N GLN A 25 -5.28 -11.18 0.29
CA GLN A 25 -5.53 -12.17 1.36
C GLN A 25 -6.00 -11.53 2.67
N TYR A 26 -5.86 -10.20 2.80
CA TYR A 26 -6.24 -9.43 3.97
C TYR A 26 -7.57 -8.66 3.76
N GLY A 27 -8.37 -9.08 2.78
CA GLY A 27 -9.64 -8.44 2.45
C GLY A 27 -9.45 -7.04 1.86
N LEU A 28 -8.71 -6.96 0.76
CA LEU A 28 -8.53 -5.73 -0.02
C LEU A 28 -9.89 -5.12 -0.37
N VAL A 29 -10.12 -3.91 0.10
CA VAL A 29 -11.35 -3.12 -0.12
C VAL A 29 -11.20 -2.24 -1.35
N ASP A 30 -10.05 -1.58 -1.44
CA ASP A 30 -9.75 -0.63 -2.50
C ASP A 30 -8.25 -0.51 -2.68
N ILE A 31 -7.84 -0.18 -3.89
CA ILE A 31 -6.47 0.20 -4.21
C ILE A 31 -6.51 1.33 -5.21
N ASP A 32 -5.71 2.35 -4.90
CA ASP A 32 -5.57 3.54 -5.71
C ASP A 32 -4.09 3.80 -5.98
N VAL A 33 -3.81 4.19 -7.21
CA VAL A 33 -2.47 4.57 -7.65
C VAL A 33 -2.62 5.93 -8.27
N GLU A 34 -1.95 6.93 -7.72
CA GLU A 34 -1.89 8.27 -8.30
C GLU A 34 -0.50 8.44 -8.91
N ASN A 35 -0.43 8.63 -10.22
CA ASN A 35 0.82 8.86 -10.94
C ASN A 35 0.83 10.26 -11.55
N ARG A 36 1.58 11.18 -10.93
CA ARG A 36 1.64 12.57 -11.39
C ARG A 36 2.39 12.77 -12.70
N ALA A 37 3.10 11.75 -13.18
CA ALA A 37 3.83 11.78 -14.45
C ALA A 37 3.09 11.09 -15.61
N SER A 38 1.94 10.43 -15.35
CA SER A 38 1.25 9.65 -16.38
C SER A 38 -0.21 9.45 -16.04
N LEU A 39 -1.09 9.50 -17.05
CA LEU A 39 -2.54 9.25 -16.92
C LEU A 39 -2.91 7.77 -17.04
N VAL A 40 -1.94 6.85 -16.97
CA VAL A 40 -2.20 5.41 -17.12
C VAL A 40 -3.07 4.89 -15.98
N ASP A 41 -2.88 5.41 -14.78
CA ASP A 41 -3.69 5.12 -13.59
C ASP A 41 -5.18 5.43 -13.79
N ASP A 42 -5.51 6.55 -14.44
CA ASP A 42 -6.90 6.92 -14.77
C ASP A 42 -7.61 5.90 -15.69
N MET A 43 -6.83 5.11 -16.45
CA MET A 43 -7.35 4.09 -17.35
C MET A 43 -7.60 2.73 -16.67
N LEU A 44 -7.07 2.52 -15.44
CA LEU A 44 -7.18 1.27 -14.71
C LEU A 44 -8.53 1.17 -14.00
N LYS A 45 -9.40 0.28 -14.50
CA LYS A 45 -10.79 0.18 -14.04
C LYS A 45 -11.02 -0.82 -12.92
N SER A 46 -10.15 -1.81 -12.77
CA SER A 46 -10.30 -2.88 -11.76
C SER A 46 -9.22 -2.77 -10.68
N SER A 47 -9.56 -3.21 -9.46
CA SER A 47 -8.59 -3.29 -8.37
C SER A 47 -7.45 -4.26 -8.68
N GLU A 48 -7.69 -5.29 -9.50
CA GLU A 48 -6.66 -6.24 -9.92
C GLU A 48 -5.64 -5.58 -10.87
N ASP A 49 -6.11 -4.81 -11.86
CA ASP A 49 -5.23 -4.08 -12.79
C ASP A 49 -4.42 -3.01 -12.05
N LYS A 50 -5.08 -2.28 -11.14
CA LYS A 50 -4.41 -1.30 -10.27
C LYS A 50 -3.36 -1.95 -9.37
N LEU A 51 -3.63 -3.15 -8.83
CA LEU A 51 -2.66 -3.90 -8.04
C LEU A 51 -1.47 -4.36 -8.87
N ARG A 52 -1.70 -4.90 -10.07
CA ARG A 52 -0.60 -5.28 -10.98
C ARG A 52 0.27 -4.08 -11.34
N TYR A 53 -0.37 -2.95 -11.66
CA TYR A 53 0.35 -1.71 -11.96
C TYR A 53 1.15 -1.20 -10.76
N ALA A 54 0.57 -1.24 -9.56
CA ALA A 54 1.27 -0.87 -8.33
C ALA A 54 2.53 -1.75 -8.10
N ILE A 55 2.40 -3.07 -8.24
CA ILE A 55 3.52 -4.01 -8.11
C ILE A 55 4.60 -3.71 -9.15
N GLN A 56 4.22 -3.54 -10.41
CA GLN A 56 5.15 -3.17 -11.48
C GLN A 56 5.92 -1.89 -11.14
N LYS A 57 5.25 -0.85 -10.63
CA LYS A 57 5.92 0.40 -10.26
C LYS A 57 6.86 0.25 -9.07
N LEU A 58 6.51 -0.58 -8.10
CA LEU A 58 7.40 -0.93 -6.99
C LEU A 58 8.64 -1.68 -7.48
N GLU A 59 8.52 -2.57 -8.47
CA GLU A 59 9.65 -3.29 -9.06
C GLU A 59 10.57 -2.35 -9.85
N GLU A 60 10.01 -1.43 -10.63
CA GLU A 60 10.76 -0.52 -11.50
C GLU A 60 11.49 0.61 -10.76
N ASN A 61 11.01 1.03 -9.59
CA ASN A 61 11.44 2.28 -8.94
C ASN A 61 11.79 2.10 -7.46
N ASP A 62 12.53 3.06 -6.89
CA ASP A 62 12.85 3.05 -5.46
C ASP A 62 11.74 3.67 -4.61
N VAL A 63 11.49 3.06 -3.46
CA VAL A 63 10.49 3.53 -2.50
C VAL A 63 11.11 4.59 -1.58
N ASN A 64 10.60 5.83 -1.59
CA ASN A 64 11.07 6.85 -0.66
C ASN A 64 10.50 6.66 0.73
N THR A 65 9.22 6.27 0.82
CA THR A 65 8.53 6.15 2.10
C THR A 65 7.39 5.15 1.98
N ALA A 66 7.24 4.32 3.00
CA ALA A 66 6.09 3.44 3.15
C ALA A 66 5.60 3.46 4.60
N ARG A 67 4.29 3.62 4.78
CA ARG A 67 3.63 3.70 6.09
C ARG A 67 2.34 2.90 6.05
N PHE A 68 1.96 2.35 7.20
CA PHE A 68 0.68 1.71 7.36
C PHE A 68 -0.16 2.49 8.40
N VAL A 69 -1.38 2.86 8.04
CA VAL A 69 -2.23 3.73 8.85
C VAL A 69 -3.52 3.02 9.19
N ILE A 70 -3.90 2.97 10.47
CA ILE A 70 -5.21 2.49 10.90
C ILE A 70 -6.15 3.69 10.97
N LYS A 71 -7.29 3.60 10.28
CA LYS A 71 -8.36 4.60 10.31
C LYS A 71 -9.70 3.90 10.48
N GLY A 72 -10.29 4.03 11.66
CA GLY A 72 -11.54 3.34 11.99
C GLY A 72 -11.35 1.82 12.01
N ASP A 73 -12.06 1.10 11.15
CA ASP A 73 -12.04 -0.36 11.03
C ASP A 73 -11.21 -0.88 9.85
N VAL A 74 -10.45 -0.02 9.18
CA VAL A 74 -9.57 -0.39 8.06
C VAL A 74 -8.12 0.02 8.30
N GLY A 75 -7.22 -0.69 7.63
CA GLY A 75 -5.81 -0.34 7.50
C GLY A 75 -5.50 0.13 6.08
N VAL A 76 -4.68 1.16 5.96
CA VAL A 76 -4.28 1.75 4.68
C VAL A 76 -2.75 1.69 4.57
N LEU A 77 -2.27 0.88 3.63
CA LEU A 77 -0.88 0.86 3.22
C LEU A 77 -0.63 1.98 2.22
N ILE A 78 0.26 2.91 2.56
CA ILE A 78 0.62 4.06 1.74
C ILE A 78 2.09 3.94 1.36
N VAL A 79 2.38 3.95 0.06
CA VAL A 79 3.74 3.91 -0.48
C VAL A 79 3.95 5.07 -1.44
N LYS A 80 5.07 5.78 -1.26
CA LYS A 80 5.51 6.88 -2.12
C LYS A 80 6.78 6.50 -2.86
N ILE A 81 6.78 6.73 -4.16
CA ILE A 81 7.86 6.43 -5.10
C ILE A 81 8.21 7.72 -5.85
N GLU A 82 9.50 8.05 -5.83
CA GLU A 82 10.14 9.26 -6.36
C GLU A 82 9.37 10.58 -6.17
N ASP A 83 8.56 10.70 -5.12
CA ASP A 83 7.56 11.78 -4.97
C ASP A 83 6.70 12.00 -6.23
N ILE A 84 6.51 11.01 -7.09
CA ILE A 84 5.70 11.10 -8.31
C ILE A 84 4.50 10.18 -8.21
N ILE A 85 4.69 8.99 -7.65
CA ILE A 85 3.67 7.96 -7.55
C ILE A 85 3.30 7.76 -6.08
N THR A 86 2.00 7.79 -5.80
CA THR A 86 1.46 7.42 -4.49
C THR A 86 0.53 6.23 -4.66
N ILE A 87 0.84 5.13 -3.98
CA ILE A 87 0.01 3.93 -3.95
C ILE A 87 -0.68 3.85 -2.60
N ARG A 88 -1.98 3.63 -2.59
CA ARG A 88 -2.81 3.46 -1.39
C ARG A 88 -3.62 2.18 -1.50
N ALA A 89 -3.39 1.22 -0.62
CA ALA A 89 -4.17 0.00 -0.56
C ALA A 89 -4.89 -0.12 0.79
N THR A 90 -6.21 -0.29 0.75
CA THR A 90 -7.08 -0.35 1.93
C THR A 90 -7.51 -1.78 2.19
N ILE A 91 -7.29 -2.28 3.40
CA ILE A 91 -7.60 -3.67 3.81
C ILE A 91 -8.45 -3.70 5.08
N LYS A 92 -9.31 -4.72 5.22
CA LYS A 92 -10.11 -4.94 6.43
C LYS A 92 -9.35 -5.71 7.51
N GLU A 93 -8.58 -6.73 7.13
CA GLU A 93 -7.89 -7.60 8.08
C GLU A 93 -6.54 -7.02 8.54
N TYR A 94 -6.53 -5.73 8.89
CA TYR A 94 -5.31 -4.97 9.19
C TYR A 94 -4.53 -5.51 10.40
N LYS A 95 -5.21 -6.11 11.39
CA LYS A 95 -4.55 -6.69 12.57
C LYS A 95 -3.65 -7.87 12.19
N LYS A 96 -4.17 -8.77 11.35
CA LYS A 96 -3.42 -9.92 10.84
C LYS A 96 -2.27 -9.47 9.93
N PHE A 97 -2.49 -8.42 9.13
CA PHE A 97 -1.43 -7.83 8.32
C PHE A 97 -0.28 -7.26 9.17
N ILE A 98 -0.59 -6.54 10.25
CA ILE A 98 0.40 -6.03 11.20
C ILE A 98 1.21 -7.18 11.83
N GLU A 99 0.55 -8.26 12.24
CA GLU A 99 1.20 -9.44 12.84
C GLU A 99 2.11 -10.18 11.84
N ASP A 100 1.60 -10.48 10.65
CA ASP A 100 2.32 -11.25 9.61
C ASP A 100 3.58 -10.53 9.13
N PHE A 101 3.53 -9.20 9.06
CA PHE A 101 4.65 -8.36 8.61
C PHE A 101 5.43 -7.69 9.74
N LYS A 102 5.07 -7.95 11.01
CA LYS A 102 5.74 -7.41 12.20
C LYS A 102 5.90 -5.90 12.16
N LEU A 103 4.83 -5.19 11.79
CA LEU A 103 4.84 -3.73 11.72
C LEU A 103 5.01 -3.15 13.13
N VAL A 104 5.79 -2.07 13.23
CA VAL A 104 6.06 -1.38 14.50
C VAL A 104 5.35 -0.05 14.50
N THR A 105 4.79 0.34 15.64
CA THR A 105 4.23 1.69 15.82
C THR A 105 5.36 2.71 15.69
N ASP A 106 5.14 3.74 14.87
CA ASP A 106 6.06 4.88 14.78
C ASP A 106 6.07 5.72 16.08
#